data_AF-A0A9E6AWS9-F1
#
_entry.id   AF-A0A9E6AWS9-F1
#
_cell.length_a   1.000
_cell.length_b   1.000
_cell.length_c   1.000
_cell.angle_alpha   90.00
_cell.angle_beta   90.00
_cell.angle_gamma   90.00
#
_symmetry.space_group_name_H-M   'P 1'
#
loop_
_entity.id
_entity.type
_entity.pdbx_description
1 polymer ?
#
loop_
_entity_poly.entity_id
_entity_poly.type
_entity_poly.pdbx_seq_one_letter_code
_entity_poly.pdbx_strand_id
1 'polypeptide(L)'
;NADAFGSMNLKRRDVIWQLKGIKGLAPLPLFAARDEDDDAPENLDDLMHLPDMTQGQHIVEDYATTGLSLKGHPMEILRPITGGLEHKHLLKHKLTTISVTGIVMARQRPGTAKGVCFITLEDNTGTANIITWPKIFEKFKTQIFFARLMRVKGVLEREGIVAHIIAYEIEDLTHLLDYMRLPDFSTQQQIGQNKTIPKPSPNHPRQYSKRLFPSRDFH
;
A
#
# COMPACT_ATOMS: atom_id res chain seq x y z
N ASN A 1 7.63 11.98 5.92
CA ASN A 1 7.57 10.80 5.02
C ASN A 1 7.21 11.13 3.57
N ALA A 2 6.48 12.20 3.25
CA ALA A 2 6.06 12.57 1.89
C ALA A 2 7.14 13.21 0.98
N ASP A 3 8.40 12.76 1.06
CA ASP A 3 9.51 13.20 0.20
C ASP A 3 9.88 14.69 0.25
N ALA A 4 9.48 15.39 1.31
CA ALA A 4 9.69 16.84 1.46
C ALA A 4 11.17 17.28 1.43
N PHE A 5 12.11 16.36 1.67
CA PHE A 5 13.55 16.63 1.70
C PHE A 5 14.26 16.40 0.35
N GLY A 6 13.53 15.94 -0.67
CA GLY A 6 14.10 15.69 -2.01
C GLY A 6 14.69 16.96 -2.66
N SER A 7 14.14 18.14 -2.35
CA SER A 7 14.68 19.43 -2.82
C SER A 7 16.04 19.78 -2.23
N MET A 8 16.43 19.15 -1.13
CA MET A 8 17.75 19.29 -0.50
C MET A 8 18.73 18.18 -0.93
N ASN A 9 18.36 17.39 -1.95
CA ASN A 9 19.14 16.26 -2.45
C ASN A 9 19.45 15.19 -1.38
N LEU A 10 18.60 15.10 -0.35
CA LEU A 10 18.72 14.11 0.71
C LEU A 10 17.80 12.92 0.42
N LYS A 11 18.32 11.70 0.55
CA LYS A 11 17.51 10.48 0.37
C LYS A 11 16.61 10.27 1.58
N ARG A 12 15.36 9.83 1.33
CA ARG A 12 14.35 9.60 2.38
C ARG A 12 14.87 8.75 3.55
N ARG A 13 15.53 7.62 3.26
CA ARG A 13 16.00 6.69 4.30
C ARG A 13 17.07 7.32 5.18
N ASP A 14 18.00 8.04 4.58
CA ASP A 14 19.09 8.74 5.27
C ASP A 14 18.52 9.81 6.21
N VAL A 15 17.56 10.61 5.74
CA VAL A 15 16.90 11.63 6.59
C VAL A 15 16.15 11.01 7.76
N ILE A 16 15.38 9.93 7.52
CA ILE A 16 14.65 9.25 8.60
C ILE A 16 15.63 8.65 9.61
N TRP A 17 16.75 8.11 9.14
CA TRP A 17 17.81 7.56 9.99
C TRP A 17 18.46 8.65 10.85
N GLN A 18 18.91 9.74 10.21
CA GLN A 18 19.50 10.88 10.89
C GLN A 18 18.55 11.48 11.94
N LEU A 19 17.28 11.68 11.59
CA LEU A 19 16.27 12.18 12.53
C LEU A 19 16.09 11.28 13.75
N LYS A 20 16.17 9.95 13.59
CA LYS A 20 16.11 9.00 14.71
C LYS A 20 17.36 9.04 15.59
N GLY A 21 18.50 9.45 15.02
CA GLY A 21 19.77 9.61 15.73
C GLY A 21 19.90 10.93 16.49
N ILE A 22 19.02 11.91 16.27
CA ILE A 22 19.02 13.18 17.02
C ILE A 22 18.71 12.87 18.49
N LYS A 23 19.73 12.92 19.35
CA LYS A 23 19.57 12.86 20.81
C LYS A 23 18.74 14.07 21.27
N GLY A 24 17.72 13.82 22.09
CA GLY A 24 16.90 14.88 22.71
C GLY A 24 17.64 15.65 23.80
N LEU A 25 16.89 16.46 24.57
CA LEU A 25 17.41 17.12 25.80
C LEU A 25 18.07 16.10 26.75
N ALA A 26 18.98 16.62 27.59
CA ALA A 26 19.87 15.86 28.48
C ALA A 26 19.23 14.57 29.05
N PRO A 27 19.97 13.45 29.06
CA PRO A 27 19.43 12.15 29.45
C PRO A 27 18.86 12.22 30.87
N LEU A 28 17.79 11.45 31.11
CA LEU A 28 17.21 11.34 32.44
C LEU A 28 18.27 10.84 33.44
N PRO A 29 18.18 11.21 34.73
CA PRO A 29 19.24 10.97 35.72
C PRO A 29 19.71 9.51 35.84
N LEU A 30 18.81 8.56 35.54
CA LEU A 30 19.12 7.12 35.53
C LEU A 30 20.07 6.70 34.39
N PHE A 31 20.12 7.47 33.31
CA PHE A 31 20.96 7.21 32.12
C PHE A 31 22.17 8.15 32.03
N ALA A 32 22.31 9.11 32.96
CA ALA A 32 23.41 10.07 32.96
C ALA A 32 24.80 9.40 33.13
N ALA A 33 24.86 8.25 33.81
CA ALA A 33 26.10 7.49 34.01
C ALA A 33 26.50 6.62 32.80
N ARG A 34 25.69 6.59 31.73
CA ARG A 34 25.94 5.76 30.54
C ARG A 34 26.66 6.51 29.42
N ASP A 35 26.67 7.85 29.47
CA ASP A 35 27.33 8.68 28.45
C ASP A 35 28.86 8.74 28.60
N GLU A 36 29.44 8.26 29.71
CA GLU A 36 30.91 8.27 29.90
C GLU A 36 31.64 7.14 29.15
N ASP A 37 30.94 6.09 28.70
CA ASP A 37 31.51 4.92 28.02
C ASP A 37 31.02 4.73 26.56
N ASP A 38 30.29 5.71 26.00
CA ASP A 38 29.78 5.62 24.63
C ASP A 38 30.80 6.21 23.64
N ASP A 39 31.93 5.51 23.48
CA ASP A 39 32.82 5.61 22.30
C ASP A 39 32.03 5.11 21.06
N ALA A 40 30.94 5.80 20.74
CA ALA A 40 30.31 5.68 19.43
C ALA A 40 31.36 6.23 18.45
N PRO A 41 31.89 5.41 17.52
CA PRO A 41 32.92 5.87 16.61
C PRO A 41 32.39 7.12 15.89
N GLU A 42 33.17 8.21 15.94
CA GLU A 42 32.84 9.52 15.32
C GLU A 42 32.53 9.41 13.81
N ASN A 43 32.73 8.24 13.21
CA ASN A 43 32.52 7.92 11.80
C ASN A 43 31.50 6.78 11.56
N LEU A 44 30.46 6.62 12.40
CA LEU A 44 29.41 5.63 12.13
C LEU A 44 28.60 5.98 10.86
N ASP A 45 28.56 7.26 10.48
CA ASP A 45 27.89 7.76 9.28
C ASP A 45 28.55 7.24 7.98
N ASP A 46 29.87 7.03 7.96
CA ASP A 46 30.61 6.52 6.80
C ASP A 46 30.47 5.00 6.58
N LEU A 47 29.95 4.26 7.57
CA LEU A 47 29.81 2.80 7.52
C LEU A 47 28.38 2.33 7.26
N MET A 48 27.39 3.22 7.26
CA MET A 48 25.98 2.87 7.07
C MET A 48 25.45 3.32 5.70
N HIS A 49 25.85 2.62 4.64
CA HIS A 49 25.12 2.69 3.37
C HIS A 49 23.78 1.96 3.50
N LEU A 50 22.71 2.70 3.81
CA LEU A 50 21.37 2.16 3.71
C LEU A 50 21.08 1.80 2.24
N PRO A 51 20.45 0.65 1.96
CA PRO A 51 20.03 0.32 0.61
C PRO A 51 19.14 1.43 0.04
N ASP A 52 19.28 1.70 -1.25
CA ASP A 52 18.39 2.63 -1.92
C ASP A 52 16.94 2.11 -1.92
N MET A 53 15.98 3.03 -1.93
CA MET A 53 14.57 2.68 -2.06
C MET A 53 14.25 2.38 -3.52
N THR A 54 13.51 1.31 -3.77
CA THR A 54 12.98 1.02 -5.11
C THR A 54 11.89 2.03 -5.49
N GLN A 55 11.62 2.21 -6.78
CA GLN A 55 10.55 3.11 -7.24
C GLN A 55 9.19 2.75 -6.63
N GLY A 56 8.86 1.45 -6.52
CA GLY A 56 7.65 0.97 -5.86
C GLY A 56 7.59 1.37 -4.38
N GLN A 57 8.71 1.25 -3.66
CA GLN A 57 8.80 1.69 -2.26
C GLN A 57 8.56 3.20 -2.12
N HIS A 58 9.13 4.02 -3.01
CA HIS A 58 8.86 5.47 -2.99
C HIS A 58 7.39 5.78 -3.24
N ILE A 59 6.80 5.22 -4.30
CA ILE A 59 5.41 5.47 -4.70
C ILE A 59 4.44 5.06 -3.59
N VAL A 60 4.60 3.88 -3.02
CA VAL A 60 3.69 3.39 -1.97
C VAL A 60 3.82 4.20 -0.68
N GLU A 61 5.02 4.66 -0.34
CA GLU A 61 5.22 5.49 0.86
C GLU A 61 4.65 6.91 0.68
N ASP A 62 4.83 7.50 -0.50
CA ASP A 62 4.22 8.77 -0.90
C ASP A 62 2.70 8.69 -0.80
N TYR A 63 2.14 7.65 -1.41
CA TYR A 63 0.70 7.41 -1.45
C TYR A 63 0.12 7.06 -0.07
N ALA A 64 0.83 6.28 0.75
CA ALA A 64 0.40 5.99 2.11
C ALA A 64 0.40 7.23 3.03
N THR A 65 1.25 8.22 2.73
CA THR A 65 1.37 9.44 3.53
C THR A 65 0.41 10.55 3.07
N THR A 66 0.26 10.74 1.76
CA THR A 66 -0.44 11.91 1.18
C THR A 66 -1.62 11.56 0.28
N GLY A 67 -1.83 10.29 -0.02
CA GLY A 67 -2.83 9.85 -1.00
C GLY A 67 -2.43 10.10 -2.46
N LEU A 68 -1.23 10.64 -2.74
CA LEU A 68 -0.71 10.80 -4.09
C LEU A 68 0.80 10.57 -4.15
N SER A 69 1.33 10.37 -5.36
CA SER A 69 2.77 10.27 -5.63
C SER A 69 3.11 10.98 -6.94
N LEU A 70 4.13 11.84 -6.94
CA LEU A 70 4.66 12.47 -8.16
C LEU A 70 5.50 11.52 -9.01
N LYS A 71 5.85 10.34 -8.48
CA LYS A 71 6.69 9.33 -9.15
C LYS A 71 5.88 8.28 -9.92
N GLY A 72 4.57 8.44 -9.97
CA GLY A 72 3.62 7.51 -10.58
C GLY A 72 2.62 6.94 -9.58
N HIS A 73 1.64 6.21 -10.10
CA HIS A 73 0.55 5.62 -9.34
C HIS A 73 0.79 4.11 -9.09
N PRO A 74 0.45 3.54 -7.91
CA PRO A 74 0.74 2.13 -7.61
C PRO A 74 0.17 1.13 -8.63
N MET A 75 -0.97 1.45 -9.24
CA MET A 75 -1.57 0.63 -10.31
C MET A 75 -0.73 0.54 -11.59
N GLU A 76 0.16 1.48 -11.89
CA GLU A 76 1.07 1.35 -13.05
C GLU A 76 1.98 0.13 -12.91
N ILE A 77 2.43 -0.13 -11.68
CA ILE A 77 3.30 -1.26 -11.33
C ILE A 77 2.49 -2.55 -11.20
N LEU A 78 1.31 -2.48 -10.58
CA LEU A 78 0.50 -3.66 -10.26
C LEU A 78 -0.36 -4.16 -11.43
N ARG A 79 -0.66 -3.32 -12.42
CA ARG A 79 -1.56 -3.70 -13.54
C ARG A 79 -1.21 -5.03 -14.19
N PRO A 80 0.06 -5.35 -14.51
CA PRO A 80 0.40 -6.60 -15.20
C PRO A 80 0.04 -7.86 -14.41
N ILE A 81 -0.01 -7.79 -13.08
CA ILE A 81 -0.33 -8.93 -12.20
C ILE A 81 -1.78 -8.90 -11.70
N THR A 82 -2.41 -7.73 -11.66
CA THR A 82 -3.81 -7.61 -11.20
C THR A 82 -4.83 -7.71 -12.33
N GLY A 83 -4.45 -7.41 -13.57
CA GLY A 83 -5.39 -7.36 -14.69
C GLY A 83 -6.59 -6.43 -14.46
N GLY A 84 -7.68 -6.71 -15.15
CA GLY A 84 -8.90 -5.89 -15.15
C GLY A 84 -8.85 -4.75 -16.18
N LEU A 85 -10.02 -4.22 -16.50
CA LEU A 85 -10.19 -3.13 -17.43
C LEU A 85 -9.67 -1.82 -16.81
N GLU A 86 -8.90 -1.05 -17.57
CA GLU A 86 -8.49 0.30 -17.16
C GLU A 86 -9.69 1.23 -17.05
N HIS A 87 -9.70 2.09 -16.04
CA HIS A 87 -10.86 2.91 -15.72
C HIS A 87 -11.22 3.89 -16.86
N LYS A 88 -10.24 4.39 -17.62
CA LYS A 88 -10.49 5.25 -18.81
C LYS A 88 -11.38 4.62 -19.88
N HIS A 89 -11.48 3.29 -19.91
CA HIS A 89 -12.28 2.58 -20.92
C HIS A 89 -13.74 2.38 -20.51
N LEU A 90 -14.11 2.62 -19.25
CA LEU A 90 -15.44 2.30 -18.72
C LEU A 90 -16.58 2.94 -19.52
N LEU A 91 -16.45 4.21 -19.93
CA LEU A 91 -17.50 4.89 -20.70
C LEU A 91 -17.66 4.38 -22.13
N LYS A 92 -16.63 3.78 -22.72
CA LYS A 92 -16.62 3.32 -24.12
C LYS A 92 -16.76 1.80 -24.23
N HIS A 93 -16.58 1.06 -23.14
CA HIS A 93 -16.66 -0.39 -23.14
C HIS A 93 -18.09 -0.90 -23.35
N LYS A 94 -18.22 -2.12 -23.87
CA LYS A 94 -19.51 -2.81 -23.98
C LYS A 94 -20.10 -3.00 -22.58
N LEU A 95 -21.42 -2.82 -22.45
CA LEU A 95 -22.17 -3.14 -21.23
C LEU A 95 -22.20 -4.66 -21.06
N THR A 96 -21.35 -5.16 -20.17
CA THR A 96 -21.18 -6.58 -19.88
C THR A 96 -20.57 -6.72 -18.49
N THR A 97 -20.43 -7.97 -18.03
CA THR A 97 -19.60 -8.30 -16.89
C THR A 97 -18.14 -7.93 -17.16
N ILE A 98 -17.53 -7.19 -16.24
CA ILE A 98 -16.13 -6.79 -16.27
C ILE A 98 -15.46 -7.01 -14.90
N SER A 99 -14.14 -6.94 -14.89
CA SER A 99 -13.35 -6.80 -13.67
C SER A 99 -12.59 -5.48 -13.73
N VAL A 100 -12.58 -4.73 -12.64
CA VAL A 100 -11.69 -3.57 -12.44
C VAL A 100 -10.81 -3.80 -11.22
N THR A 101 -9.63 -3.20 -11.21
CA THR A 101 -8.74 -3.19 -10.05
C THR A 101 -8.26 -1.77 -9.80
N GLY A 102 -8.36 -1.31 -8.56
CA GLY A 102 -7.93 0.03 -8.19
C GLY A 102 -7.79 0.24 -6.69
N ILE A 103 -7.16 1.36 -6.34
CA ILE A 103 -7.00 1.82 -4.95
C ILE A 103 -8.32 2.41 -4.49
N VAL A 104 -8.68 2.13 -3.24
CA VAL A 104 -9.93 2.60 -2.66
C VAL A 104 -9.77 4.03 -2.19
N MET A 105 -10.54 4.94 -2.80
CA MET A 105 -10.53 6.36 -2.46
C MET A 105 -11.60 6.73 -1.45
N ALA A 106 -12.81 6.22 -1.65
CA ALA A 106 -13.95 6.57 -0.82
C ALA A 106 -14.90 5.39 -0.66
N ARG A 107 -15.58 5.36 0.48
CA ARG A 107 -16.68 4.44 0.78
C ARG A 107 -17.80 5.20 1.44
N GLN A 108 -18.99 5.10 0.89
CA GLN A 108 -20.17 5.79 1.40
C GLN A 108 -21.33 4.81 1.53
N ARG A 109 -22.04 4.85 2.65
CA ARG A 109 -23.28 4.10 2.86
C ARG A 109 -24.31 5.05 3.47
N PRO A 110 -24.91 5.95 2.66
CA PRO A 110 -25.88 6.92 3.14
C PRO A 110 -27.06 6.21 3.80
N GLY A 111 -27.57 6.75 4.92
CA GLY A 111 -28.70 6.15 5.64
C GLY A 111 -29.98 6.07 4.79
N THR A 112 -30.12 6.94 3.80
CA THR A 112 -31.26 7.00 2.86
C THR A 112 -31.19 5.99 1.71
N ALA A 113 -30.02 5.39 1.45
CA ALA A 113 -29.79 4.54 0.28
C ALA A 113 -30.24 3.08 0.46
N LYS A 114 -31.19 2.81 1.37
CA LYS A 114 -31.68 1.44 1.69
C LYS A 114 -30.55 0.42 1.91
N GLY A 115 -29.45 0.87 2.51
CA GLY A 115 -28.28 0.03 2.82
C GLY A 115 -27.30 -0.21 1.66
N VAL A 116 -27.50 0.39 0.48
CA VAL A 116 -26.53 0.38 -0.63
C VAL A 116 -25.25 1.09 -0.23
N CYS A 117 -24.12 0.50 -0.61
CA CYS A 117 -22.79 1.08 -0.42
C CYS A 117 -22.18 1.47 -1.77
N PHE A 118 -21.61 2.67 -1.82
CA PHE A 118 -20.88 3.21 -2.96
C PHE A 118 -19.38 3.19 -2.62
N ILE A 119 -18.56 2.70 -3.54
CA ILE A 119 -17.11 2.66 -3.40
C ILE A 119 -16.49 3.30 -4.64
N THR A 120 -15.57 4.23 -4.44
CA THR A 120 -14.78 4.79 -5.55
C THR A 120 -13.41 4.13 -5.55
N LEU A 121 -13.08 3.49 -6.67
CA LEU A 121 -11.75 2.97 -6.94
C LEU A 121 -11.02 3.92 -7.90
N GLU A 122 -9.72 4.06 -7.75
CA GLU A 122 -8.89 4.79 -8.68
C GLU A 122 -7.76 3.95 -9.25
N ASP A 123 -7.36 4.32 -10.46
CA ASP A 123 -6.13 3.86 -11.09
C ASP A 123 -5.43 5.03 -11.77
N ASN A 124 -4.29 4.75 -12.41
CA ASN A 124 -3.49 5.73 -13.14
C ASN A 124 -4.20 6.35 -14.36
N THR A 125 -5.39 5.87 -14.72
CA THR A 125 -6.17 6.30 -15.89
C THR A 125 -7.49 6.98 -15.52
N GLY A 126 -7.93 6.89 -14.27
CA GLY A 126 -9.14 7.52 -13.76
C GLY A 126 -9.82 6.74 -12.65
N THR A 127 -11.12 6.96 -12.48
CA THR A 127 -11.90 6.40 -11.38
C THR A 127 -12.99 5.43 -11.86
N ALA A 128 -13.29 4.43 -11.04
CA ALA A 128 -14.41 3.52 -11.21
C ALA A 128 -15.38 3.64 -10.03
N ASN A 129 -16.67 3.83 -10.33
CA ASN A 129 -17.73 3.88 -9.32
C ASN A 129 -18.33 2.49 -9.15
N ILE A 130 -18.29 1.97 -7.93
CA ILE A 130 -18.79 0.64 -7.59
C ILE A 130 -20.06 0.78 -6.76
N ILE A 131 -21.12 0.09 -7.18
CA ILE A 131 -22.37 -0.04 -6.43
C ILE A 131 -22.42 -1.43 -5.81
N THR A 132 -22.57 -1.46 -4.48
CA THR A 132 -22.68 -2.69 -3.70
C THR A 132 -24.03 -2.76 -3.00
N TRP A 133 -24.89 -3.67 -3.46
CA TRP A 133 -26.18 -3.93 -2.84
C TRP A 133 -26.03 -4.56 -1.44
N PRO A 134 -27.00 -4.39 -0.52
CA PRO A 134 -26.91 -4.87 0.86
C PRO A 134 -26.46 -6.34 0.99
N LYS A 135 -26.99 -7.23 0.16
CA LYS A 135 -26.62 -8.66 0.17
C LYS A 135 -25.15 -8.90 -0.15
N ILE A 136 -24.61 -8.17 -1.13
CA ILE A 136 -23.20 -8.26 -1.51
C ILE A 136 -22.33 -7.57 -0.46
N PHE A 137 -22.79 -6.45 0.09
CA PHE A 137 -22.10 -5.75 1.17
C PHE A 137 -21.89 -6.65 2.38
N GLU A 138 -22.94 -7.32 2.87
CA GLU A 138 -22.81 -8.21 4.03
C GLU A 138 -21.91 -9.42 3.71
N LYS A 139 -21.93 -9.92 2.47
CA LYS A 139 -21.05 -11.02 2.03
C LYS A 139 -19.56 -10.63 2.03
N PHE A 140 -19.24 -9.40 1.61
CA PHE A 140 -17.86 -8.93 1.45
C PHE A 140 -17.50 -7.82 2.45
N LYS A 141 -18.13 -7.83 3.62
CA LYS A 141 -18.03 -6.77 4.63
C LYS A 141 -16.59 -6.49 5.04
N THR A 142 -15.79 -7.53 5.24
CA THR A 142 -14.37 -7.41 5.61
C THR A 142 -13.57 -6.71 4.51
N GLN A 143 -13.71 -7.16 3.26
CA GLN A 143 -13.03 -6.58 2.11
C GLN A 143 -13.45 -5.12 1.94
N ILE A 144 -14.74 -4.84 2.03
CA ILE A 144 -15.28 -3.48 1.92
C ILE A 144 -14.75 -2.58 3.03
N PHE A 145 -14.56 -3.06 4.27
CA PHE A 145 -14.07 -2.19 5.35
C PHE A 145 -12.56 -2.02 5.40
N PHE A 146 -11.77 -3.00 4.98
CA PHE A 146 -10.34 -2.99 5.25
C PHE A 146 -9.47 -2.88 4.01
N ALA A 147 -9.95 -3.28 2.83
CA ALA A 147 -9.09 -3.33 1.65
C ALA A 147 -8.70 -1.92 1.18
N ARG A 148 -7.40 -1.67 1.02
CA ARG A 148 -6.85 -0.43 0.45
C ARG A 148 -6.70 -0.55 -1.07
N LEU A 149 -6.53 -1.78 -1.55
CA LEU A 149 -6.54 -2.12 -2.97
C LEU A 149 -7.58 -3.21 -3.19
N MET A 150 -8.49 -3.02 -4.14
CA MET A 150 -9.57 -3.97 -4.42
C MET A 150 -9.61 -4.34 -5.90
N ARG A 151 -9.86 -5.63 -6.17
CA ARG A 151 -10.39 -6.07 -7.45
C ARG A 151 -11.90 -6.32 -7.29
N VAL A 152 -12.67 -5.76 -8.21
CA VAL A 152 -14.13 -5.90 -8.23
C VAL A 152 -14.55 -6.51 -9.55
N LYS A 153 -15.33 -7.60 -9.48
CA LYS A 153 -16.08 -8.11 -10.63
C LYS A 153 -17.54 -7.70 -10.49
N GLY A 154 -18.10 -7.25 -11.59
CA GLY A 154 -19.45 -6.72 -11.61
C GLY A 154 -19.97 -6.49 -13.01
N VAL A 155 -21.23 -6.09 -13.08
CA VAL A 155 -21.88 -5.71 -14.33
C VAL A 155 -21.64 -4.23 -14.57
N LEU A 156 -21.05 -3.88 -15.72
CA LEU A 156 -20.92 -2.50 -16.14
C LEU A 156 -22.27 -1.98 -16.61
N GLU A 157 -22.69 -0.87 -16.02
CA GLU A 157 -23.88 -0.11 -16.39
C GLU A 157 -23.51 1.35 -16.65
N ARG A 158 -24.37 2.03 -17.41
CA ARG A 158 -24.19 3.45 -17.75
C ARG A 158 -25.51 4.19 -17.64
N GLU A 159 -25.46 5.36 -17.02
CA GLU A 159 -26.55 6.33 -16.96
C GLU A 159 -26.02 7.66 -17.50
N GLY A 160 -26.35 7.98 -18.75
CA GLY A 160 -25.82 9.14 -19.46
C GLY A 160 -24.28 9.09 -19.55
N ILE A 161 -23.62 10.04 -18.89
CA ILE A 161 -22.15 10.18 -18.87
C ILE A 161 -21.48 9.48 -17.68
N VAL A 162 -22.24 8.80 -16.84
CA VAL A 162 -21.74 8.10 -15.65
C VAL A 162 -21.71 6.61 -15.92
N ALA A 163 -20.57 5.98 -15.65
CA ALA A 163 -20.44 4.53 -15.62
C ALA A 163 -20.32 4.04 -14.18
N HIS A 164 -21.02 2.95 -13.87
CA HIS A 164 -20.91 2.27 -12.58
C HIS A 164 -20.84 0.76 -12.77
N ILE A 165 -20.18 0.09 -11.82
CA ILE A 165 -20.09 -1.36 -11.77
C ILE A 165 -20.95 -1.86 -10.62
N ILE A 166 -21.98 -2.64 -10.93
CA ILE A 166 -22.74 -3.36 -9.91
C ILE A 166 -21.93 -4.58 -9.48
N ALA A 167 -21.35 -4.51 -8.28
CA ALA A 167 -20.47 -5.54 -7.75
C ALA A 167 -21.23 -6.81 -7.40
N TYR A 168 -20.65 -7.96 -7.73
CA TYR A 168 -21.07 -9.26 -7.20
C TYR A 168 -19.92 -10.06 -6.57
N GLU A 169 -18.66 -9.67 -6.82
CA GLU A 169 -17.45 -10.27 -6.24
C GLU A 169 -16.44 -9.17 -5.92
N ILE A 170 -15.90 -9.20 -4.69
CA ILE A 170 -14.89 -8.23 -4.22
C ILE A 170 -13.73 -9.02 -3.61
N GLU A 171 -12.53 -8.72 -4.08
CA GLU A 171 -11.28 -9.31 -3.63
C GLU A 171 -10.38 -8.23 -3.03
N ASP A 172 -9.85 -8.50 -1.84
CA ASP A 172 -8.87 -7.66 -1.17
C ASP A 172 -7.46 -7.99 -1.68
N LEU A 173 -6.84 -7.00 -2.33
CA LEU A 173 -5.48 -7.08 -2.87
C LEU A 173 -4.49 -6.22 -2.08
N THR A 174 -4.84 -5.76 -0.88
CA THR A 174 -4.00 -4.88 -0.04
C THR A 174 -2.59 -5.44 0.19
N HIS A 175 -2.47 -6.77 0.29
CA HIS A 175 -1.19 -7.45 0.43
C HIS A 175 -0.20 -7.14 -0.71
N LEU A 176 -0.67 -6.78 -1.91
CA LEU A 176 0.20 -6.35 -3.02
C LEU A 176 0.81 -4.96 -2.77
N LEU A 177 0.10 -4.07 -2.07
CA LEU A 177 0.65 -2.79 -1.63
C LEU A 177 1.76 -3.00 -0.60
N ASP A 178 1.57 -3.95 0.32
CA ASP A 178 2.58 -4.30 1.32
C ASP A 178 3.79 -4.98 0.66
N TYR A 179 3.56 -5.83 -0.35
CA TYR A 179 4.63 -6.50 -1.07
C TYR A 179 5.50 -5.52 -1.88
N MET A 180 4.92 -4.46 -2.44
CA MET A 180 5.68 -3.37 -3.08
C MET A 180 6.62 -2.61 -2.14
N ARG A 181 6.44 -2.75 -0.81
CA ARG A 181 7.36 -2.18 0.18
C ARG A 181 8.61 -3.04 0.38
N LEU A 182 8.65 -4.26 -0.14
CA LEU A 182 9.82 -5.13 0.00
C LEU A 182 10.91 -4.76 -1.03
N PRO A 183 12.21 -4.88 -0.67
CA PRO A 183 13.32 -4.54 -1.56
C PRO A 183 13.34 -5.37 -2.86
N ASP A 184 12.93 -6.64 -2.79
CA ASP A 184 13.03 -7.58 -3.91
C ASP A 184 11.76 -7.65 -4.78
N PHE A 185 10.89 -6.62 -4.69
CA PHE A 185 9.68 -6.59 -5.49
C PHE A 185 10.02 -6.61 -6.99
N SER A 186 9.58 -7.65 -7.70
CA SER A 186 9.68 -7.73 -9.16
C SER A 186 8.39 -8.28 -9.76
N THR A 187 7.84 -7.55 -10.75
CA THR A 187 6.65 -7.98 -11.49
C THR A 187 6.93 -9.24 -12.33
N GLN A 188 8.18 -9.43 -12.76
CA GLN A 188 8.61 -10.54 -13.63
C GLN A 188 8.60 -11.91 -12.92
N GLN A 189 8.89 -11.99 -11.61
CA GLN A 189 8.81 -13.26 -10.88
C GLN A 189 7.39 -13.83 -10.80
N GLN A 190 6.35 -13.02 -11.09
CA GLN A 190 4.95 -13.47 -11.05
C GLN A 190 4.37 -13.83 -12.42
N ILE A 191 4.93 -13.36 -13.53
CA ILE A 191 4.43 -13.68 -14.89
C ILE A 191 4.72 -15.15 -15.26
N GLY A 192 5.76 -15.76 -14.67
CA GLY A 192 6.19 -17.13 -14.98
C GLY A 192 5.62 -18.25 -14.10
N GLN A 193 4.88 -17.95 -13.03
CA GLN A 193 4.39 -18.97 -12.12
C GLN A 193 2.96 -18.68 -11.67
N ASN A 194 2.04 -19.58 -12.05
CA ASN A 194 0.74 -19.81 -11.42
C ASN A 194 0.90 -20.25 -9.95
N LYS A 195 1.74 -19.56 -9.17
CA LYS A 195 1.87 -19.75 -7.73
C LYS A 195 0.95 -18.75 -7.06
N THR A 196 -0.04 -19.31 -6.39
CA THR A 196 -0.97 -18.64 -5.48
C THR A 196 -0.26 -17.54 -4.70
N ILE A 197 -0.80 -16.33 -4.79
CA ILE A 197 -0.36 -15.20 -3.98
C ILE A 197 -0.46 -15.61 -2.51
N PRO A 198 0.62 -15.57 -1.71
CA PRO A 198 0.54 -15.95 -0.32
C PRO A 198 -0.39 -14.97 0.42
N LYS A 199 -1.56 -15.45 0.83
CA LYS A 199 -2.44 -14.70 1.73
C LYS A 199 -1.66 -14.39 3.01
N PRO A 200 -1.64 -13.14 3.49
CA PRO A 200 -0.98 -12.84 4.75
C PRO A 200 -1.69 -13.58 5.88
N SER A 201 -0.93 -14.42 6.59
CA SER A 201 -1.35 -14.95 7.89
C SER A 201 -1.34 -13.79 8.90
N PRO A 202 -2.29 -13.72 9.86
CA PRO A 202 -2.29 -12.72 10.91
C PRO A 202 -1.14 -13.01 11.90
N ASN A 203 0.09 -12.72 11.50
CA ASN A 203 1.25 -12.95 12.34
C ASN A 203 1.65 -11.64 13.03
N HIS A 204 1.60 -11.70 14.37
CA HIS A 204 1.98 -10.64 15.29
C HIS A 204 3.39 -10.08 14.93
N PRO A 205 3.63 -8.75 15.02
CA PRO A 205 4.88 -8.09 14.62
C PRO A 205 6.16 -8.58 15.33
N ARG A 206 6.04 -9.46 16.34
CA ARG A 206 7.17 -10.10 17.05
C ARG A 206 7.80 -11.26 16.29
N GLN A 207 7.19 -11.75 15.20
CA GLN A 207 7.73 -12.88 14.45
C GLN A 207 8.74 -12.48 13.36
N TYR A 208 8.73 -11.21 12.92
CA TYR A 208 9.72 -10.69 11.96
C TYR A 208 11.12 -10.61 12.55
N SER A 209 11.25 -10.31 13.84
CA SER A 209 12.55 -10.16 14.50
C SER A 209 13.35 -11.47 14.60
N LYS A 210 12.66 -12.64 14.64
CA LYS A 210 13.33 -13.96 14.70
C LYS A 210 13.96 -14.42 13.39
N ARG A 211 13.58 -13.83 12.24
CA ARG A 211 14.18 -14.14 10.93
C ARG A 211 15.38 -13.28 10.58
N LEU A 212 15.46 -12.05 11.12
CA LEU A 212 16.59 -11.16 10.86
C LEU A 212 17.75 -11.33 11.85
N PHE A 213 17.50 -11.88 13.04
CA PHE A 213 18.55 -12.13 14.03
C PHE A 213 18.35 -13.53 14.64
N PRO A 214 19.25 -14.50 14.43
CA PRO A 214 19.23 -15.72 15.21
C PRO A 214 19.50 -15.36 16.68
N SER A 215 18.73 -15.92 17.61
CA SER A 215 18.94 -15.67 19.04
C SER A 215 20.32 -16.17 19.44
N ARG A 216 21.13 -15.28 20.03
CA ARG A 216 22.35 -15.69 20.72
C ARG A 216 21.93 -16.25 22.07
N ASP A 217 22.16 -17.55 22.28
CA ASP A 217 22.09 -18.16 23.60
C ASP A 217 23.27 -17.62 24.43
N PHE A 218 22.96 -16.99 25.57
CA PHE A 218 23.96 -16.64 26.57
C PHE A 218 24.18 -17.88 27.45
N HIS A 219 25.39 -18.45 27.39
CA HIS A 219 25.90 -19.41 28.36
C HIS A 219 26.73 -18.68 29.41
#